data_AF-X0VUG7-F1
#
_entry.id   AF-X0VUG7-F1
#
_cell.length_a   1.000
_cell.length_b   1.000
_cell.length_c   1.000
_cell.angle_alpha   90.00
_cell.angle_beta   90.00
_cell.angle_gamma   90.00
#
_symmetry.space_group_name_H-M   'P 1'
#
loop_
_entity.id
_entity.type
_entity.pdbx_description
1 polymer ?
#
loop_
_entity_poly.entity_id
_entity_poly.type
_entity_poly.pdbx_seq_one_letter_code
_entity_poly.pdbx_strand_id
1 'polypeptide(L)'
;GVSDDERTQLILRLHIFHLLQTASLNTIDLDVGVPARGWHGEAYRGHILWDELFILPFLNLRLPDIAKALIWYRHRRLPEARWAARRAGYSGAMYPWQSGSDGREESQRLHLNPRSGRWIPDNSHLQRHINAAIAYNICQYCQATHDTEFLHFYGAEMLLEIARFWASIATYNAELDRYEILGVMGPDEYHDSYPDADEPGLNNNAYTNIMAVWVLCHALQVLDVLPTERRQALSENLHIHEEEIQRWEDISRKMRV
;
A
#
# COMPACT_ATOMS: atom_id res chain seq x y z
N GLY A 1 -31.68 -11.03 -1.19
CA GLY A 1 -30.80 -11.10 -2.37
C GLY A 1 -31.00 -9.83 -3.17
N VAL A 2 -30.06 -9.48 -4.05
CA VAL A 2 -30.28 -8.39 -5.01
C VAL A 2 -31.55 -8.76 -5.78
N SER A 3 -32.60 -7.99 -5.54
CA SER A 3 -34.01 -8.26 -5.87
C SER A 3 -34.25 -8.32 -7.37
N ASP A 4 -35.08 -9.29 -7.81
CA ASP A 4 -35.88 -9.40 -9.05
C ASP A 4 -35.29 -9.00 -10.42
N ASP A 5 -34.06 -8.49 -10.49
CA ASP A 5 -33.34 -8.20 -11.73
C ASP A 5 -32.31 -9.31 -12.01
N GLU A 6 -32.74 -10.26 -12.83
CA GLU A 6 -31.92 -11.39 -13.26
C GLU A 6 -30.58 -10.94 -13.88
N ARG A 7 -30.57 -9.79 -14.58
CA ARG A 7 -29.36 -9.29 -15.23
C ARG A 7 -28.33 -8.81 -14.21
N THR A 8 -28.75 -8.00 -13.24
CA THR A 8 -27.85 -7.57 -12.16
C THR A 8 -27.36 -8.78 -11.35
N GLN A 9 -28.22 -9.74 -11.06
CA GLN A 9 -27.84 -10.95 -10.34
C GLN A 9 -26.81 -11.80 -11.11
N LEU A 10 -26.94 -11.90 -12.43
CA LEU A 10 -25.96 -12.55 -13.31
C LEU A 10 -24.62 -11.83 -13.31
N ILE A 11 -24.62 -10.50 -13.49
CA ILE A 11 -23.39 -9.67 -13.51
C ILE A 11 -22.64 -9.77 -12.18
N LEU A 12 -23.36 -9.70 -11.05
CA LEU A 12 -22.75 -9.86 -9.74
C LEU A 12 -22.10 -11.24 -9.58
N ARG A 13 -22.78 -12.30 -10.00
CA ARG A 13 -22.23 -13.67 -9.96
C ARG A 13 -21.01 -13.82 -10.86
N LEU A 14 -20.99 -13.16 -12.02
CA LEU A 14 -19.85 -13.16 -12.92
C LEU A 14 -18.61 -12.50 -12.28
N HIS A 15 -18.78 -11.35 -11.61
CA HIS A 15 -17.66 -10.71 -10.91
C HIS A 15 -17.15 -11.53 -9.73
N ILE A 16 -18.05 -12.13 -8.94
CA ILE A 16 -17.67 -13.05 -7.86
C ILE A 16 -16.94 -14.27 -8.43
N PHE A 17 -17.41 -14.82 -9.54
CA PHE A 17 -16.76 -15.94 -10.23
C PHE A 17 -15.32 -15.60 -10.62
N HIS A 18 -15.08 -14.48 -11.29
CA HIS A 18 -13.71 -14.07 -11.67
C HIS A 18 -12.81 -13.78 -10.47
N LEU A 19 -13.36 -13.20 -9.41
CA LEU A 19 -12.62 -13.00 -8.16
C LEU A 19 -12.17 -14.34 -7.58
N LEU A 20 -13.09 -15.30 -7.43
CA LEU A 20 -12.80 -16.60 -6.83
C LEU A 20 -11.98 -17.53 -7.73
N GLN A 21 -11.99 -17.32 -9.06
CA GLN A 21 -11.03 -17.97 -9.96
C GLN A 21 -9.60 -17.44 -9.76
N THR A 22 -9.45 -16.17 -9.36
CA THR A 22 -8.14 -15.53 -9.16
C THR A 22 -7.57 -15.81 -7.77
N ALA A 23 -8.40 -15.60 -6.74
CA ALA A 23 -8.05 -15.79 -5.34
C ALA A 23 -9.04 -16.79 -4.73
N SER A 24 -8.59 -18.03 -4.59
CA SER A 24 -9.41 -19.16 -4.12
C SER A 24 -8.84 -19.73 -2.82
N LEU A 25 -9.49 -20.74 -2.24
CA LEU A 25 -8.94 -21.45 -1.08
C LEU A 25 -7.57 -22.11 -1.37
N ASN A 26 -7.29 -22.45 -2.63
CA ASN A 26 -5.99 -22.98 -3.02
C ASN A 26 -4.86 -21.93 -2.99
N THR A 27 -5.20 -20.65 -2.77
CA THR A 27 -4.24 -19.55 -2.66
C THR A 27 -3.61 -19.45 -1.27
N ILE A 28 -4.27 -19.98 -0.22
CA ILE A 28 -3.94 -19.69 1.19
C ILE A 28 -2.48 -20.00 1.54
N ASP A 29 -1.96 -21.14 1.07
CA ASP A 29 -0.61 -21.60 1.38
C ASP A 29 0.43 -21.23 0.30
N LEU A 30 0.01 -20.48 -0.73
CA LEU A 30 0.88 -20.08 -1.82
C LEU A 30 1.56 -18.74 -1.54
N ASP A 31 2.72 -18.54 -2.17
CA ASP A 31 3.44 -17.28 -2.12
C ASP A 31 3.06 -16.34 -3.25
N VAL A 32 1.80 -15.91 -3.24
CA VAL A 32 1.20 -15.11 -4.32
C VAL A 32 0.31 -14.00 -3.78
N GLY A 33 0.31 -12.85 -4.45
CA GLY A 33 -0.71 -11.81 -4.26
C GLY A 33 -1.81 -11.91 -5.31
N VAL A 34 -2.59 -10.83 -5.49
CA VAL A 34 -3.64 -10.77 -6.52
C VAL A 34 -3.20 -9.88 -7.69
N PRO A 35 -3.06 -10.44 -8.90
CA PRO A 35 -2.77 -9.64 -10.08
C PRO A 35 -3.95 -8.75 -10.48
N ALA A 36 -3.67 -7.53 -10.98
CA ALA A 36 -4.69 -6.56 -11.39
C ALA A 36 -5.64 -7.07 -12.51
N ARG A 37 -5.23 -8.10 -13.27
CA ARG A 37 -6.05 -8.75 -14.32
C ARG A 37 -6.38 -10.21 -14.01
N GLY A 38 -6.14 -10.65 -12.78
CA GLY A 38 -6.16 -12.06 -12.40
C GLY A 38 -5.31 -12.92 -13.34
N TRP A 39 -5.74 -14.17 -13.58
CA TRP A 39 -5.04 -15.13 -14.45
C TRP A 39 -5.69 -15.26 -15.83
N HIS A 40 -6.18 -14.15 -16.38
CA HIS A 40 -7.01 -14.11 -17.59
C HIS A 40 -6.30 -13.58 -18.84
N GLY A 41 -4.99 -13.34 -18.76
CA GLY A 41 -4.17 -12.83 -19.86
C GLY A 41 -2.84 -12.26 -19.39
N GLU A 42 -2.05 -11.77 -20.33
CA GLU A 42 -0.67 -11.30 -20.07
C GLU A 42 -0.58 -9.80 -19.75
N ALA A 43 -1.67 -9.05 -19.87
CA ALA A 43 -1.71 -7.64 -19.52
C ALA A 43 -1.37 -7.44 -18.03
N TYR A 44 -0.57 -6.42 -17.72
CA TYR A 44 0.03 -6.19 -16.39
C TYR A 44 0.93 -7.34 -15.88
N ARG A 45 1.26 -8.33 -16.73
CA ARG A 45 2.30 -9.36 -16.49
C ARG A 45 2.12 -10.17 -15.20
N GLY A 46 0.90 -10.26 -14.69
CA GLY A 46 0.64 -10.91 -13.39
C GLY A 46 1.13 -10.11 -12.18
N HIS A 47 1.56 -8.85 -12.35
CA HIS A 47 2.06 -8.02 -11.27
C HIS A 47 0.96 -7.64 -10.28
N ILE A 48 1.38 -7.45 -9.03
CA ILE A 48 0.53 -7.16 -7.88
C ILE A 48 0.68 -5.67 -7.56
N LEU A 49 -0.41 -4.94 -7.75
CA LEU A 49 -0.53 -3.50 -7.51
C LEU A 49 -1.37 -3.26 -6.24
N TRP A 50 -1.84 -2.04 -6.01
CA TRP A 50 -2.72 -1.70 -4.89
C TRP A 50 -4.15 -2.26 -5.01
N ASP A 51 -4.51 -2.87 -6.14
CA ASP A 51 -5.86 -3.31 -6.53
C ASP A 51 -6.54 -4.24 -5.52
N GLU A 52 -5.76 -4.90 -4.69
CA GLU A 52 -6.26 -5.73 -3.60
C GLU A 52 -7.19 -4.94 -2.64
N LEU A 53 -7.01 -3.61 -2.55
CA LEU A 53 -7.89 -2.65 -1.87
C LEU A 53 -9.37 -2.80 -2.28
N PHE A 54 -9.65 -3.11 -3.55
CA PHE A 54 -11.03 -3.18 -4.07
C PHE A 54 -11.73 -4.50 -3.73
N ILE A 55 -10.97 -5.56 -3.43
CA ILE A 55 -11.52 -6.91 -3.23
C ILE A 55 -11.45 -7.36 -1.77
N LEU A 56 -10.50 -6.83 -0.99
CA LEU A 56 -10.33 -7.15 0.44
C LEU A 56 -11.59 -6.89 1.26
N PRO A 57 -12.40 -5.84 1.06
CA PRO A 57 -13.64 -5.66 1.81
C PRO A 57 -14.62 -6.85 1.68
N PHE A 58 -14.67 -7.47 0.50
CA PHE A 58 -15.48 -8.68 0.28
C PHE A 58 -14.82 -9.91 0.92
N LEU A 59 -13.51 -10.09 0.73
CA LEU A 59 -12.78 -11.25 1.25
C LEU A 59 -12.73 -11.26 2.78
N ASN A 60 -12.49 -10.12 3.42
CA ASN A 60 -12.48 -9.99 4.88
C ASN A 60 -13.75 -10.53 5.54
N LEU A 61 -14.91 -10.31 4.91
CA LEU A 61 -16.22 -10.71 5.44
C LEU A 61 -16.63 -12.15 5.07
N ARG A 62 -16.04 -12.73 4.02
CA ARG A 62 -16.51 -14.00 3.44
C ARG A 62 -15.46 -15.10 3.49
N LEU A 63 -14.21 -14.76 3.26
CA LEU A 63 -13.06 -15.65 3.08
C LEU A 63 -11.81 -15.01 3.70
N PRO A 64 -11.81 -14.72 5.02
CA PRO A 64 -10.73 -13.97 5.68
C PRO A 64 -9.36 -14.65 5.57
N ASP A 65 -9.30 -15.99 5.50
CA ASP A 65 -8.01 -16.69 5.31
C ASP A 65 -7.35 -16.38 3.96
N ILE A 66 -8.15 -16.12 2.91
CA ILE A 66 -7.61 -15.64 1.63
C ILE A 66 -7.06 -14.23 1.81
N ALA A 67 -7.81 -13.33 2.44
CA ALA A 67 -7.34 -11.95 2.69
C ALA A 67 -6.02 -11.93 3.49
N LYS A 68 -5.92 -12.75 4.54
CA LYS A 68 -4.70 -12.94 5.33
C LYS A 68 -3.53 -13.41 4.46
N ALA A 69 -3.73 -14.39 3.58
CA ALA A 69 -2.68 -14.90 2.69
C ALA A 69 -2.18 -13.82 1.72
N LEU A 70 -3.07 -12.98 1.19
CA LEU A 70 -2.70 -11.87 0.30
C LEU A 70 -1.89 -10.78 1.02
N ILE A 71 -2.25 -10.47 2.27
CA ILE A 71 -1.44 -9.55 3.09
C ILE A 71 -0.11 -10.22 3.48
N TRP A 72 -0.11 -11.53 3.72
CA TRP A 72 1.11 -12.28 4.02
C TRP A 72 2.11 -12.30 2.86
N TYR A 73 1.64 -12.29 1.61
CA TYR A 73 2.47 -12.04 0.44
C TYR A 73 3.26 -10.72 0.58
N ARG A 74 2.62 -9.63 1.05
CA ARG A 74 3.29 -8.34 1.29
C ARG A 74 4.30 -8.42 2.44
N HIS A 75 3.96 -9.12 3.52
CA HIS A 75 4.88 -9.34 4.64
C HIS A 75 6.18 -10.00 4.16
N ARG A 76 6.09 -11.03 3.32
CA ARG A 76 7.27 -11.73 2.75
C ARG A 76 8.17 -10.82 1.90
N ARG A 77 7.66 -9.68 1.39
CA ARG A 77 8.41 -8.68 0.62
C ARG A 77 8.89 -7.50 1.47
N LEU A 78 8.60 -7.48 2.77
CA LEU A 78 9.02 -6.42 3.67
C LEU A 78 10.56 -6.18 3.65
N PRO A 79 11.43 -7.20 3.61
CA PRO A 79 12.87 -6.98 3.48
C PRO A 79 13.28 -6.22 2.21
N GLU A 80 12.65 -6.54 1.07
CA GLU A 80 12.91 -5.87 -0.21
C GLU A 80 12.36 -4.44 -0.21
N ALA A 81 11.17 -4.22 0.35
CA ALA A 81 10.61 -2.87 0.53
C ALA A 81 11.52 -1.98 1.40
N ARG A 82 12.12 -2.54 2.45
CA ARG A 82 13.13 -1.85 3.28
C ARG A 82 14.41 -1.53 2.50
N TRP A 83 14.85 -2.45 1.66
CA TRP A 83 16.02 -2.22 0.80
C TRP A 83 15.76 -1.14 -0.25
N ALA A 84 14.58 -1.15 -0.86
CA ALA A 84 14.14 -0.14 -1.83
C ALA A 84 14.09 1.26 -1.19
N ALA A 85 13.53 1.38 0.03
CA ALA A 85 13.52 2.65 0.76
C ALA A 85 14.94 3.19 0.96
N ARG A 86 15.84 2.36 1.51
CA ARG A 86 17.25 2.76 1.73
C ARG A 86 17.95 3.18 0.44
N ARG A 87 17.71 2.47 -0.66
CA ARG A 87 18.28 2.84 -1.97
C ARG A 87 17.78 4.14 -2.52
N ALA A 88 16.56 4.53 -2.18
CA ALA A 88 15.97 5.82 -2.54
C ALA A 88 16.31 6.94 -1.54
N GLY A 89 17.13 6.67 -0.51
CA GLY A 89 17.49 7.65 0.52
C GLY A 89 16.44 7.81 1.63
N TYR A 90 15.48 6.90 1.71
CA TYR A 90 14.41 6.89 2.71
C TYR A 90 14.64 5.80 3.77
N SER A 91 13.87 5.88 4.84
CA SER A 91 13.79 4.85 5.89
C SER A 91 12.50 4.05 5.75
N GLY A 92 12.33 2.99 6.53
CA GLY A 92 11.07 2.24 6.55
C GLY A 92 10.92 1.28 5.39
N ALA A 93 9.67 0.94 5.05
CA ALA A 93 9.30 0.08 3.94
C ALA A 93 8.68 0.89 2.81
N MET A 94 9.33 0.87 1.65
CA MET A 94 8.81 1.44 0.41
C MET A 94 8.44 0.31 -0.54
N TYR A 95 7.20 -0.17 -0.46
CA TYR A 95 6.69 -1.18 -1.37
C TYR A 95 6.66 -0.67 -2.82
N PRO A 96 6.95 -1.53 -3.81
CA PRO A 96 6.95 -1.15 -5.22
C PRO A 96 5.54 -0.88 -5.72
N TRP A 97 5.39 -0.03 -6.74
CA TRP A 97 4.09 0.17 -7.40
C TRP A 97 3.60 -1.10 -8.09
N GLN A 98 4.49 -1.78 -8.81
CA GLN A 98 4.23 -3.11 -9.37
C GLN A 98 5.15 -4.12 -8.72
N SER A 99 4.56 -5.05 -7.97
CA SER A 99 5.27 -6.10 -7.26
C SER A 99 5.24 -7.42 -8.03
N GLY A 100 6.36 -8.14 -8.03
CA GLY A 100 6.51 -9.47 -8.62
C GLY A 100 6.82 -10.55 -7.58
N SER A 101 7.57 -11.58 -8.00
CA SER A 101 7.95 -12.71 -7.13
C SER A 101 8.94 -12.32 -6.04
N ASP A 102 9.91 -11.45 -6.33
CA ASP A 102 10.97 -11.05 -5.40
C ASP A 102 10.69 -9.74 -4.64
N GLY A 103 9.65 -9.00 -5.04
CA GLY A 103 9.22 -7.76 -4.39
C GLY A 103 9.94 -6.49 -4.84
N ARG A 104 10.82 -6.58 -5.84
CA ARG A 104 11.44 -5.38 -6.42
C ARG A 104 10.42 -4.58 -7.23
N GLU A 105 10.78 -3.35 -7.58
CA GLU A 105 9.98 -2.53 -8.49
C GLU A 105 10.02 -3.08 -9.91
N GLU A 106 8.86 -3.53 -10.40
CA GLU A 106 8.67 -4.09 -11.74
C GLU A 106 7.91 -3.13 -12.68
N SER A 107 7.62 -1.91 -12.22
CA SER A 107 7.02 -0.89 -13.07
C SER A 107 7.92 -0.63 -14.28
N GLN A 108 7.30 -0.59 -15.46
CA GLN A 108 8.01 -0.24 -16.68
C GLN A 108 8.58 1.18 -16.55
N ARG A 109 9.72 1.43 -17.20
CA ARG A 109 10.31 2.78 -17.28
C ARG A 109 9.82 3.59 -18.46
N LEU A 110 9.24 2.89 -19.45
CA LEU A 110 8.75 3.47 -20.69
C LEU A 110 7.42 2.82 -21.05
N HIS A 111 6.51 3.63 -21.58
CA HIS A 111 5.22 3.20 -22.10
C HIS A 111 5.13 3.53 -23.59
N LEU A 112 4.58 2.63 -24.41
CA LEU A 112 4.34 2.89 -25.82
C LEU A 112 2.97 3.56 -25.99
N ASN A 113 2.96 4.80 -26.46
CA ASN A 113 1.71 5.45 -26.87
C ASN A 113 1.30 4.92 -28.25
N PRO A 114 0.17 4.18 -28.37
CA PRO A 114 -0.20 3.54 -29.63
C PRO A 114 -0.69 4.53 -30.69
N ARG A 115 -1.11 5.74 -30.30
CA ARG A 115 -1.54 6.78 -31.24
C ARG A 115 -0.36 7.49 -31.90
N SER A 116 0.69 7.79 -31.12
CA SER A 116 1.87 8.48 -31.63
C SER A 116 2.98 7.54 -32.08
N GLY A 117 2.96 6.27 -31.65
CA GLY A 117 4.02 5.29 -31.89
C GLY A 117 5.30 5.56 -31.10
N ARG A 118 5.27 6.48 -30.14
CA ARG A 118 6.45 6.89 -29.36
C ARG A 118 6.49 6.19 -28.01
N TRP A 119 7.70 5.84 -27.58
CA TRP A 119 7.98 5.48 -26.20
C TRP A 119 8.11 6.75 -25.36
N ILE A 120 7.32 6.83 -24.30
CA ILE A 120 7.31 7.94 -23.34
C ILE A 120 7.75 7.42 -21.96
N PRO A 121 8.42 8.24 -21.13
CA PRO A 121 8.69 7.90 -19.75
C PRO A 121 7.43 7.44 -19.00
N ASP A 122 7.58 6.43 -18.15
CA ASP A 122 6.55 5.97 -17.25
C ASP A 122 6.96 6.29 -15.81
N ASN A 123 6.15 7.14 -15.18
CA ASN A 123 6.40 7.68 -13.86
C ASN A 123 5.58 7.00 -12.76
N SER A 124 4.90 5.88 -13.05
CA SER A 124 4.01 5.21 -12.09
C SER A 124 4.72 4.74 -10.81
N HIS A 125 6.04 4.54 -10.86
CA HIS A 125 6.85 4.24 -9.67
C HIS A 125 6.84 5.37 -8.61
N LEU A 126 6.39 6.58 -8.95
CA LEU A 126 6.18 7.68 -8.01
C LEU A 126 4.88 7.55 -7.20
N GLN A 127 4.03 6.55 -7.49
CA GLN A 127 2.81 6.26 -6.74
C GLN A 127 3.13 5.57 -5.41
N ARG A 128 3.65 6.36 -4.46
CA ARG A 128 4.03 5.88 -3.12
C ARG A 128 2.83 5.47 -2.27
N HIS A 129 1.62 5.84 -2.68
CA HIS A 129 0.38 5.59 -1.97
C HIS A 129 0.00 4.09 -1.86
N ILE A 130 0.64 3.20 -2.64
CA ILE A 130 0.51 1.74 -2.43
C ILE A 130 0.84 1.33 -0.99
N ASN A 131 1.80 2.01 -0.36
CA ASN A 131 2.15 1.77 1.04
C ASN A 131 0.95 2.04 1.97
N ALA A 132 0.20 3.11 1.70
CA ALA A 132 -1.01 3.39 2.47
C ALA A 132 -2.14 2.40 2.18
N ALA A 133 -2.27 1.89 0.95
CA ALA A 133 -3.23 0.84 0.63
C ALA A 133 -2.92 -0.46 1.39
N ILE A 134 -1.64 -0.85 1.49
CA ILE A 134 -1.22 -2.03 2.27
C ILE A 134 -1.54 -1.83 3.75
N ALA A 135 -1.21 -0.68 4.32
CA ALA A 135 -1.54 -0.33 5.69
C ALA A 135 -3.06 -0.37 5.95
N TYR A 136 -3.84 0.19 5.02
CA TYR A 136 -5.30 0.16 5.08
C TYR A 136 -5.84 -1.27 5.08
N ASN A 137 -5.33 -2.14 4.22
CA ASN A 137 -5.74 -3.54 4.14
C ASN A 137 -5.45 -4.30 5.44
N ILE A 138 -4.31 -4.05 6.08
CA ILE A 138 -3.98 -4.61 7.40
C ILE A 138 -5.02 -4.18 8.44
N CYS A 139 -5.30 -2.89 8.55
CA CYS A 139 -6.25 -2.36 9.53
C CYS A 139 -7.67 -2.90 9.29
N GLN A 140 -8.14 -2.90 8.03
CA GLN A 140 -9.46 -3.42 7.68
C GLN A 140 -9.58 -4.93 7.94
N TYR A 141 -8.53 -5.70 7.66
CA TYR A 141 -8.50 -7.13 7.96
C TYR A 141 -8.62 -7.39 9.47
N CYS A 142 -7.77 -6.73 10.27
CA CYS A 142 -7.78 -6.88 11.72
C CYS A 142 -9.11 -6.42 12.32
N GLN A 143 -9.68 -5.33 11.83
CA GLN A 143 -10.99 -4.83 12.29
C GLN A 143 -12.13 -5.80 11.99
N ALA A 144 -12.13 -6.43 10.80
CA ALA A 144 -13.18 -7.36 10.41
C ALA A 144 -13.09 -8.71 11.14
N THR A 145 -11.87 -9.17 11.42
CA THR A 145 -11.62 -10.55 11.90
C THR A 145 -11.30 -10.64 13.39
N HIS A 146 -10.87 -9.54 14.02
CA HIS A 146 -10.26 -9.53 15.36
C HIS A 146 -9.04 -10.47 15.49
N ASP A 147 -8.34 -10.73 14.38
CA ASP A 147 -7.14 -11.57 14.35
C ASP A 147 -5.93 -10.84 14.98
N THR A 148 -5.89 -10.87 16.31
CA THR A 148 -4.83 -10.23 17.12
C THR A 148 -3.48 -10.91 16.94
N GLU A 149 -3.46 -12.22 16.69
CA GLU A 149 -2.24 -12.97 16.40
C GLU A 149 -1.58 -12.43 15.13
N PHE A 150 -2.35 -12.29 14.05
CA PHE A 150 -1.85 -11.69 12.81
C PHE A 150 -1.31 -10.27 13.04
N LEU A 151 -2.05 -9.43 13.77
CA LEU A 151 -1.59 -8.07 14.08
C LEU A 151 -0.27 -8.08 14.85
N HIS A 152 -0.15 -8.91 15.89
CA HIS A 152 1.04 -8.95 16.74
C HIS A 152 2.27 -9.44 15.99
N PHE A 153 2.13 -10.48 15.17
CA PHE A 153 3.28 -11.15 14.53
C PHE A 153 3.66 -10.56 13.17
N TYR A 154 2.72 -9.99 12.42
CA TYR A 154 2.97 -9.53 11.04
C TYR A 154 2.48 -8.11 10.80
N GLY A 155 1.22 -7.82 11.15
CA GLY A 155 0.56 -6.55 10.79
C GLY A 155 1.25 -5.32 11.41
N ALA A 156 1.62 -5.39 12.68
CA ALA A 156 2.26 -4.29 13.39
C ALA A 156 3.63 -3.94 12.82
N GLU A 157 4.46 -4.95 12.49
CA GLU A 157 5.78 -4.71 11.89
C GLU A 157 5.66 -3.97 10.56
N MET A 158 4.75 -4.42 9.70
CA MET A 158 4.49 -3.78 8.41
C MET A 158 3.98 -2.34 8.58
N LEU A 159 3.01 -2.12 9.47
CA LEU A 159 2.43 -0.78 9.71
C LEU A 159 3.48 0.21 10.20
N LEU A 160 4.34 -0.20 11.14
CA LEU A 160 5.39 0.66 11.70
C LEU A 160 6.46 1.00 10.66
N GLU A 161 6.87 0.03 9.83
CA GLU A 161 7.84 0.30 8.77
C GLU A 161 7.27 1.17 7.65
N ILE A 162 5.97 1.02 7.34
CA ILE A 162 5.30 1.91 6.39
C ILE A 162 5.18 3.33 6.97
N ALA A 163 4.86 3.46 8.26
CA ALA A 163 4.82 4.76 8.94
C ALA A 163 6.19 5.44 8.93
N ARG A 164 7.26 4.69 9.20
CA ARG A 164 8.64 5.16 9.09
C ARG A 164 8.96 5.67 7.67
N PHE A 165 8.48 4.99 6.63
CA PHE A 165 8.64 5.46 5.25
C PHE A 165 7.97 6.82 5.05
N TRP A 166 6.69 6.95 5.43
CA TRP A 166 5.96 8.23 5.32
C TRP A 166 6.63 9.37 6.10
N ALA A 167 7.14 9.09 7.30
CA ALA A 167 7.84 10.07 8.10
C ALA A 167 9.20 10.51 7.51
N SER A 168 9.84 9.62 6.73
CA SER A 168 11.13 9.88 6.10
C SER A 168 11.02 10.63 4.77
N ILE A 169 9.94 10.45 4.01
CA ILE A 169 9.69 11.20 2.76
C ILE A 169 9.09 12.59 3.03
N ALA A 170 8.42 12.78 4.16
CA ALA A 170 7.88 14.08 4.56
C ALA A 170 8.99 15.11 4.83
N THR A 171 8.92 16.24 4.13
CA THR A 171 9.86 17.37 4.26
C THR A 171 9.19 18.50 5.01
N TYR A 172 9.90 19.14 5.95
CA TYR A 172 9.37 20.26 6.72
C TYR A 172 9.62 21.59 6.02
N ASN A 173 8.55 22.35 5.78
CA ASN A 173 8.59 23.71 5.25
C ASN A 173 8.44 24.71 6.41
N ALA A 174 9.54 25.35 6.77
CA ALA A 174 9.60 26.28 7.91
C ALA A 174 8.82 27.59 7.68
N GLU A 175 8.66 28.02 6.43
CA GLU A 175 7.91 29.24 6.10
C GLU A 175 6.41 29.05 6.31
N LEU A 176 5.92 27.84 6.03
CA LEU A 176 4.51 27.48 6.19
C LEU A 176 4.20 26.84 7.54
N ASP A 177 5.22 26.46 8.33
CA ASP A 177 5.09 25.63 9.53
C ASP A 177 4.32 24.33 9.22
N ARG A 178 4.63 23.69 8.09
CA ARG A 178 3.94 22.48 7.62
C ARG A 178 4.89 21.45 7.06
N TYR A 179 4.51 20.18 7.14
CA TYR A 179 5.16 19.10 6.38
C TYR A 179 4.52 18.97 5.00
N GLU A 180 5.35 18.62 4.03
CA GLU A 180 4.97 18.42 2.64
C GLU A 180 5.52 17.08 2.16
N ILE A 181 4.77 16.44 1.25
CA ILE A 181 5.25 15.27 0.49
C ILE A 181 5.36 15.73 -0.96
N LEU A 182 6.57 15.63 -1.50
CA LEU A 182 6.95 16.20 -2.78
C LEU A 182 7.25 15.11 -3.81
N GLY A 183 7.10 15.42 -5.09
CA GLY A 183 7.52 14.53 -6.18
C GLY A 183 6.80 13.18 -6.22
N VAL A 184 5.52 13.13 -5.86
CA VAL A 184 4.71 11.90 -5.84
C VAL A 184 3.63 11.90 -6.91
N MET A 185 3.14 10.73 -7.28
CA MET A 185 1.99 10.58 -8.16
C MET A 185 0.80 10.07 -7.33
N GLY A 186 -0.37 10.68 -7.51
CA GLY A 186 -1.61 10.29 -6.83
C GLY A 186 -2.35 9.16 -7.56
N PRO A 187 -3.55 8.78 -7.09
CA PRO A 187 -4.39 7.80 -7.78
C PRO A 187 -4.89 8.23 -9.17
N ASP A 188 -4.96 9.54 -9.44
CA ASP A 188 -5.22 10.04 -10.79
C ASP A 188 -3.92 9.99 -11.60
N GLU A 189 -3.78 8.91 -12.36
CA GLU A 189 -2.56 8.64 -13.12
C GLU A 189 -2.36 9.56 -14.34
N TYR A 190 -3.35 10.40 -14.70
CA TYR A 190 -3.18 11.36 -15.78
C TYR A 190 -2.33 12.56 -15.38
N HIS A 191 -2.17 12.80 -14.08
CA HIS A 191 -1.33 13.87 -13.55
C HIS A 191 -0.11 13.26 -12.87
N ASP A 192 0.97 13.13 -13.62
CA ASP A 192 2.26 12.63 -13.14
C ASP A 192 3.33 13.72 -13.06
N SER A 193 3.02 14.95 -13.47
CA SER A 193 3.91 16.12 -13.54
C SER A 193 3.12 17.42 -13.62
N TYR A 194 3.74 18.56 -13.24
CA TYR A 194 3.17 19.89 -13.52
C TYR A 194 3.40 20.28 -14.98
N PRO A 195 2.54 21.13 -15.58
CA PRO A 195 2.84 21.74 -16.86
C PRO A 195 4.20 22.43 -16.84
N ASP A 196 5.01 22.19 -17.87
CA ASP A 196 6.34 22.78 -18.07
C ASP A 196 7.41 22.43 -16.99
N ALA A 197 7.17 21.42 -16.15
CA ALA A 197 8.17 20.94 -15.21
C ALA A 197 9.24 20.06 -15.88
N ASP A 198 10.50 20.25 -15.48
CA ASP A 198 11.63 19.44 -15.96
C ASP A 198 11.67 18.03 -15.35
N GLU A 199 11.08 17.87 -14.15
CA GLU A 199 11.06 16.62 -13.38
C GLU A 199 9.61 16.17 -13.11
N PRO A 200 9.32 14.86 -13.13
CA PRO A 200 8.00 14.35 -12.81
C PRO A 200 7.71 14.40 -11.30
N GLY A 201 6.43 14.25 -10.97
CA GLY A 201 5.90 14.21 -9.62
C GLY A 201 5.14 15.48 -9.26
N LEU A 202 4.11 15.29 -8.45
CA LEU A 202 3.27 16.32 -7.88
C LEU A 202 3.63 16.54 -6.42
N ASN A 203 3.49 17.78 -5.98
CA ASN A 203 3.65 18.13 -4.58
C ASN A 203 2.30 18.16 -3.89
N ASN A 204 2.26 17.63 -2.67
CA ASN A 204 1.10 17.70 -1.78
C ASN A 204 -0.18 17.13 -2.40
N ASN A 205 -0.09 15.96 -3.04
CA ASN A 205 -1.29 15.26 -3.49
C ASN A 205 -2.20 14.97 -2.27
N ALA A 206 -3.44 15.47 -2.30
CA ALA A 206 -4.35 15.40 -1.15
C ALA A 206 -4.59 13.97 -0.66
N TYR A 207 -4.82 13.02 -1.58
CA TYR A 207 -5.01 11.60 -1.20
C TYR A 207 -3.76 11.07 -0.49
N THR A 208 -2.58 11.28 -1.07
CA THR A 208 -1.30 10.83 -0.50
C THR A 208 -1.05 11.44 0.88
N ASN A 209 -1.22 12.75 1.05
CA ASN A 209 -0.95 13.43 2.31
C ASN A 209 -1.93 13.00 3.42
N ILE A 210 -3.23 12.93 3.12
CA ILE A 210 -4.24 12.45 4.07
C ILE A 210 -3.97 11.00 4.47
N MET A 211 -3.66 10.13 3.50
CA MET A 211 -3.42 8.73 3.78
C MET A 211 -2.09 8.51 4.52
N ALA A 212 -1.05 9.30 4.27
CA ALA A 212 0.19 9.27 5.04
C ALA A 212 -0.09 9.60 6.52
N VAL A 213 -0.86 10.66 6.79
CA VAL A 213 -1.30 11.02 8.15
C VAL A 213 -2.13 9.90 8.77
N TRP A 214 -3.07 9.34 8.01
CA TRP A 214 -3.90 8.22 8.48
C TRP A 214 -3.05 7.02 8.91
N VAL A 215 -2.01 6.68 8.14
CA VAL A 215 -1.07 5.61 8.49
C VAL A 215 -0.27 5.95 9.76
N LEU A 216 0.28 7.16 9.86
CA LEU A 216 1.03 7.58 11.06
C LEU A 216 0.16 7.46 12.31
N CYS A 217 -1.09 7.91 12.24
CA CYS A 217 -2.05 7.77 13.34
C CYS A 217 -2.33 6.30 13.69
N HIS A 218 -2.51 5.42 12.71
CA HIS A 218 -2.75 3.99 12.96
C HIS A 218 -1.51 3.27 13.50
N ALA A 219 -0.31 3.68 13.08
CA ALA A 219 0.92 3.15 13.63
C ALA A 219 1.10 3.52 15.12
N LEU A 220 0.78 4.76 15.49
CA LEU A 220 0.75 5.19 16.89
C LEU A 220 -0.29 4.38 17.70
N GLN A 221 -1.50 4.23 17.17
CA GLN A 221 -2.54 3.42 17.82
C GLN A 221 -2.12 1.95 17.99
N VAL A 222 -1.43 1.37 17.01
CA VAL A 222 -0.92 0.00 17.11
C VAL A 222 0.05 -0.14 18.28
N LEU A 223 0.96 0.81 18.49
CA LEU A 223 1.86 0.78 19.65
C LEU A 223 1.11 0.83 20.99
N ASP A 224 -0.06 1.47 21.04
CA ASP A 224 -0.86 1.57 22.26
C ASP A 224 -1.71 0.33 22.54
N VAL A 225 -2.17 -0.38 21.50
CA VAL A 225 -2.99 -1.59 21.69
C VAL A 225 -2.17 -2.88 21.82
N LEU A 226 -0.89 -2.86 21.40
CA LEU A 226 -0.02 -4.01 21.54
C LEU A 226 0.21 -4.35 23.03
N PRO A 227 0.23 -5.64 23.40
CA PRO A 227 0.69 -6.06 24.72
C PRO A 227 2.09 -5.50 25.02
N THR A 228 2.35 -5.08 26.25
CA THR A 228 3.61 -4.42 26.64
C THR A 228 4.86 -5.17 26.19
N GLU A 229 4.91 -6.48 26.41
CA GLU A 229 6.04 -7.33 25.99
C GLU A 229 6.23 -7.33 24.47
N ARG A 230 5.13 -7.34 23.71
CA ARG A 230 5.18 -7.33 22.25
C ARG A 230 5.57 -5.97 21.70
N ARG A 231 5.03 -4.88 22.27
CA ARG A 231 5.42 -3.50 21.96
C ARG A 231 6.92 -3.33 22.18
N GLN A 232 7.42 -3.73 23.34
CA GLN A 232 8.84 -3.62 23.68
C GLN A 232 9.72 -4.42 22.70
N ALA A 233 9.42 -5.70 22.49
CA ALA A 233 10.19 -6.53 21.56
C ALA A 233 10.19 -5.99 20.13
N LEU A 234 9.06 -5.47 19.66
CA LEU A 234 8.96 -4.90 18.32
C LEU A 234 9.71 -3.58 18.20
N SER A 235 9.58 -2.68 19.18
CA SER A 235 10.33 -1.42 19.23
C SER A 235 11.84 -1.67 19.29
N GLU A 236 12.31 -2.67 20.06
CA GLU A 236 13.71 -3.06 20.13
C GLU A 236 14.20 -3.61 18.78
N ASN A 237 13.48 -4.57 18.20
CA ASN A 237 13.86 -5.17 16.91
C ASN A 237 13.89 -4.15 15.77
N LEU A 238 12.93 -3.22 15.74
CA LEU A 238 12.83 -2.18 14.73
C LEU A 238 13.63 -0.92 15.05
N HIS A 239 14.26 -0.85 16.23
CA HIS A 239 14.98 0.33 16.72
C HIS A 239 14.09 1.59 16.70
N ILE A 240 12.84 1.47 17.12
CA ILE A 240 11.91 2.61 17.21
C ILE A 240 12.20 3.34 18.53
N HIS A 241 12.61 4.60 18.39
CA HIS A 241 12.92 5.48 19.52
C HIS A 241 11.79 6.50 19.74
N GLU A 242 11.72 7.07 20.94
CA GLU A 242 10.73 8.08 21.31
C GLU A 242 10.75 9.29 20.36
N GLU A 243 11.93 9.69 19.87
CA GLU A 243 12.08 10.78 18.90
C GLU A 243 11.37 10.48 17.57
N GLU A 244 11.38 9.22 17.13
CA GLU A 244 10.69 8.78 15.92
C GLU A 244 9.16 8.85 16.11
N ILE A 245 8.66 8.39 17.26
CA ILE A 245 7.25 8.47 17.64
C ILE A 245 6.80 9.94 17.71
N GLN A 246 7.56 10.81 18.38
CA GLN A 246 7.25 12.23 18.48
C GLN A 246 7.24 12.92 17.12
N ARG A 247 8.14 12.52 16.21
CA ARG A 247 8.15 13.00 14.82
C ARG A 247 6.89 12.55 14.08
N TRP A 248 6.44 11.30 14.24
CA TRP A 248 5.19 10.83 13.62
C TRP A 248 3.99 11.66 14.09
N GLU A 249 3.92 11.95 15.39
CA GLU A 249 2.88 12.83 15.96
C GLU A 249 2.94 14.24 15.37
N ASP A 250 4.11 14.87 15.30
CA ASP A 250 4.25 16.24 14.77
C ASP A 250 3.84 16.30 13.28
N ILE A 251 4.29 15.34 12.47
CA ILE A 251 3.91 15.23 11.06
C ILE A 251 2.39 15.07 10.93
N SER A 252 1.76 14.19 11.72
CA SER A 252 0.31 13.96 11.66
C SER A 252 -0.53 15.20 11.93
N ARG A 253 0.00 16.18 12.68
CA ARG A 253 -0.70 17.42 13.06
C ARG A 253 -0.37 18.59 12.14
N LYS A 254 0.74 18.53 11.41
CA LYS A 254 1.26 19.63 10.58
C LYS A 254 1.38 19.29 9.10
N MET A 255 0.87 18.14 8.65
CA MET A 255 0.84 17.83 7.21
C MET A 255 -0.01 18.86 6.46
N ARG A 256 0.51 19.32 5.32
CA ARG A 256 -0.23 20.15 4.39
C ARG A 256 -1.30 19.31 3.66
N VAL A 257 -2.52 19.83 3.54
CA VAL A 257 -3.61 19.22 2.77
C VAL A 257 -4.21 20.28 1.86
#